data_AF-A0A7W4JFF1-F1
#
_entry.id   AF-A0A7W4JFF1-F1
#
_cell.length_a   1.000
_cell.length_b   1.000
_cell.length_c   1.000
_cell.angle_alpha   90.00
_cell.angle_beta   90.00
_cell.angle_gamma   90.00
#
_symmetry.space_group_name_H-M   'P 1'
#
loop_
_entity.id
_entity.type
_entity.pdbx_description
1 polymer ?
#
loop_
_entity_poly.entity_id
_entity_poly.type
_entity_poly.pdbx_seq_one_letter_code
_entity_poly.pdbx_strand_id
1 'polypeptide(L)'
;MTLLVLVHHTVLAYCRYGHFNRKHYLWSSAPIIDPHRWIGFDILQDFNDTYFMSLTFLVSGLFVLPSLQRKGTYRYVKDRIWRLGLPFVVCVTLIMPLAYYPSIRQTGADLSFGQYWLGYFTRFGWPGGPAWFIWFLLTLDLMCSALIRLWPMLPQKLARVPDLIVNHPVRCLAALLVAACAIYLPVLVVVGSEQWFRVC
;
A
#
# COMPACT_ATOMS: atom_id res chain seq x y z
N MET A 1 -8.93 7.32 8.91
CA MET A 1 -8.10 6.45 8.04
C MET A 1 -6.87 5.94 8.77
N THR A 2 -6.03 6.79 9.34
CA THR A 2 -4.86 6.36 10.14
C THR A 2 -5.19 5.38 11.27
N LEU A 3 -6.29 5.59 12.01
CA LEU A 3 -6.73 4.63 13.02
C LEU A 3 -7.06 3.25 12.46
N LEU A 4 -7.65 3.17 11.26
CA LEU A 4 -7.96 1.89 10.60
C LEU A 4 -6.69 1.14 10.21
N VAL A 5 -5.67 1.86 9.70
CA VAL A 5 -4.33 1.28 9.42
C VAL A 5 -3.73 0.67 10.69
N LEU A 6 -3.77 1.43 11.79
CA LEU A 6 -3.21 1.00 13.05
C LEU A 6 -3.94 -0.25 13.56
N VAL A 7 -5.28 -0.22 13.61
CA VAL A 7 -6.09 -1.36 14.03
C VAL A 7 -5.78 -2.59 13.18
N HIS A 8 -5.80 -2.45 11.85
CA HIS A 8 -5.49 -3.54 10.93
C HIS A 8 -4.11 -4.16 11.21
N HIS A 9 -3.05 -3.35 11.30
CA HIS A 9 -1.72 -3.90 11.56
C HIS A 9 -1.51 -4.43 12.98
N THR A 10 -2.22 -3.92 13.97
CA THR A 10 -2.15 -4.44 15.35
C THR A 10 -2.84 -5.79 15.50
N VAL A 11 -3.91 -6.02 14.74
CA VAL A 11 -4.75 -7.21 14.85
C VAL A 11 -4.19 -8.40 14.07
N LEU A 12 -3.35 -8.16 13.05
CA LEU A 12 -2.67 -9.19 12.25
C LEU A 12 -2.02 -10.32 13.06
N ALA A 13 -1.41 -10.01 14.21
CA ALA A 13 -0.75 -11.01 15.06
C ALA A 13 -1.74 -11.98 15.76
N TYR A 14 -3.02 -11.60 15.88
CA TYR A 14 -4.06 -12.31 16.61
C TYR A 14 -5.10 -13.00 15.70
N CYS A 15 -4.92 -12.92 14.38
CA CYS A 15 -5.80 -13.57 13.41
C CYS A 15 -5.62 -15.10 13.42
N ARG A 16 -6.72 -15.85 13.28
CA ARG A 16 -6.73 -17.32 13.34
C ARG A 16 -6.01 -17.95 12.15
N TYR A 17 -6.15 -17.37 10.96
CA TYR A 17 -5.41 -17.78 9.76
C TYR A 17 -3.92 -17.44 9.82
N GLY A 18 -3.49 -16.70 10.85
CA GLY A 18 -2.10 -16.28 11.00
C GLY A 18 -1.13 -17.45 11.02
N HIS A 19 -0.09 -17.40 10.19
CA HIS A 19 0.94 -18.42 10.08
C HIS A 19 2.34 -17.80 10.03
N PHE A 20 3.28 -18.46 10.70
CA PHE A 20 4.68 -18.04 10.72
C PHE A 20 5.55 -19.04 9.95
N ASN A 21 6.27 -18.55 8.94
CA ASN A 21 7.15 -19.37 8.11
C ASN A 21 8.60 -19.23 8.58
N ARG A 22 9.11 -20.26 9.28
CA ARG A 22 10.49 -20.26 9.81
C ARG A 22 11.57 -20.24 8.73
N LYS A 23 11.30 -20.77 7.54
CA LYS A 23 12.29 -20.80 6.43
C LYS A 23 12.36 -19.46 5.70
N HIS A 24 11.20 -18.81 5.55
CA HIS A 24 11.07 -17.52 4.88
C HIS A 24 10.19 -16.61 5.74
N TYR A 25 10.79 -15.96 6.73
CA TYR A 25 10.03 -15.15 7.70
C TYR A 25 9.19 -14.04 7.03
N LEU A 26 9.64 -13.52 5.87
CA LEU A 26 8.90 -12.54 5.06
C LEU A 26 7.60 -13.07 4.45
N TRP A 27 7.46 -14.39 4.32
CA TRP A 27 6.25 -15.05 3.82
C TRP A 27 5.31 -15.45 4.96
N SER A 28 5.58 -14.99 6.18
CA SER A 28 4.62 -15.10 7.28
C SER A 28 3.49 -14.11 7.09
N SER A 29 2.29 -14.44 7.57
CA SER A 29 1.14 -13.53 7.51
C SER A 29 1.34 -12.26 8.34
N ALA A 30 2.16 -12.33 9.38
CA ALA A 30 2.56 -11.20 10.21
C ALA A 30 3.97 -11.43 10.77
N PRO A 31 4.70 -10.37 11.20
CA PRO A 31 6.04 -10.51 11.75
C PRO A 31 6.11 -11.43 12.98
N ILE A 32 5.04 -11.43 13.79
CA ILE A 32 4.87 -12.24 15.00
C ILE A 32 3.43 -12.76 15.00
N ILE A 33 3.25 -13.99 15.48
CA ILE A 33 1.93 -14.63 15.65
C ILE A 33 1.76 -14.99 17.12
N ASP A 34 0.68 -14.50 17.73
CA ASP A 34 0.34 -14.80 19.12
C ASP A 34 -0.37 -16.16 19.24
N PRO A 35 -0.15 -16.94 20.31
CA PRO A 35 -0.91 -18.16 20.57
C PRO A 35 -2.42 -17.91 20.77
N HIS A 36 -2.79 -16.79 21.39
CA HIS A 36 -4.16 -16.39 21.68
C HIS A 36 -4.77 -15.70 20.47
N ARG A 37 -5.46 -16.48 19.63
CA ARG A 37 -6.06 -16.01 18.38
C ARG A 37 -7.57 -15.99 18.46
N TRP A 38 -8.20 -15.06 17.74
CA TRP A 38 -9.64 -14.89 17.75
C TRP A 38 -10.21 -14.72 16.35
N ILE A 39 -11.27 -15.47 16.04
CA ILE A 39 -11.92 -15.43 14.71
C ILE A 39 -12.57 -14.08 14.39
N GLY A 40 -12.96 -13.30 15.41
CA GLY A 40 -13.51 -11.96 15.19
C GLY A 40 -12.52 -11.00 14.55
N PHE A 41 -11.22 -11.23 14.78
CA PHE A 41 -10.15 -10.46 14.15
C PHE A 41 -10.00 -10.77 12.66
N ASP A 42 -10.25 -12.00 12.23
CA ASP A 42 -10.26 -12.37 10.81
C ASP A 42 -11.35 -11.58 10.07
N ILE A 43 -12.57 -11.56 10.62
CA ILE A 43 -13.70 -10.82 10.05
C ILE A 43 -13.40 -9.32 9.98
N LEU A 44 -12.84 -8.76 11.05
CA LEU A 44 -12.43 -7.35 11.09
C LEU A 44 -11.38 -7.04 10.03
N GLN A 45 -10.41 -7.94 9.86
CA GLN A 45 -9.34 -7.78 8.90
C GLN A 45 -9.86 -7.84 7.46
N ASP A 46 -10.59 -8.88 7.11
CA ASP A 46 -11.12 -9.11 5.75
C ASP A 46 -12.08 -7.99 5.35
N PHE A 47 -12.91 -7.53 6.29
CA PHE A 47 -13.78 -6.38 6.07
C PHE A 47 -12.97 -5.11 5.79
N ASN A 48 -11.97 -4.81 6.62
CA ASN A 48 -11.15 -3.60 6.44
C ASN A 48 -10.31 -3.66 5.16
N ASP A 49 -9.76 -4.84 4.81
CA ASP A 49 -8.94 -5.05 3.61
C ASP A 49 -9.70 -4.76 2.31
N THR A 50 -11.00 -5.06 2.28
CA THR A 50 -11.86 -4.89 1.10
C THR A 50 -11.94 -3.44 0.60
N TYR A 51 -11.92 -2.45 1.49
CA TYR A 51 -12.18 -1.04 1.10
C TYR A 51 -11.11 -0.05 1.53
N PHE A 52 -10.37 -0.31 2.61
CA PHE A 52 -9.58 0.72 3.27
C PHE A 52 -8.50 1.32 2.36
N MET A 53 -7.79 0.48 1.62
CA MET A 53 -6.74 0.92 0.71
C MET A 53 -7.31 1.72 -0.46
N SER A 54 -8.35 1.19 -1.11
CA SER A 54 -9.05 1.83 -2.22
C SER A 54 -9.61 3.21 -1.82
N LEU A 55 -10.22 3.31 -0.64
CA LEU A 55 -10.75 4.56 -0.10
C LEU A 55 -9.61 5.57 0.16
N THR A 56 -8.49 5.13 0.72
CA THR A 56 -7.36 6.03 1.00
C THR A 56 -6.72 6.56 -0.29
N PHE A 57 -6.60 5.73 -1.33
CA PHE A 57 -6.17 6.17 -2.65
C PHE A 57 -7.15 7.17 -3.29
N LEU A 58 -8.45 6.88 -3.23
CA LEU A 58 -9.50 7.77 -3.72
C LEU A 58 -9.42 9.14 -3.06
N VAL A 59 -9.38 9.17 -1.73
CA VAL A 59 -9.29 10.42 -0.95
C VAL A 59 -8.01 11.18 -1.30
N SER A 60 -6.86 10.49 -1.42
CA SER A 60 -5.62 11.15 -1.86
C SER A 60 -5.75 11.76 -3.26
N GLY A 61 -6.33 11.01 -4.21
CA GLY A 61 -6.55 11.41 -5.59
C GLY A 61 -7.42 12.66 -5.75
N LEU A 62 -8.48 12.80 -4.95
CA LEU A 62 -9.38 13.96 -4.95
C LEU A 62 -8.63 15.28 -4.68
N PHE A 63 -7.57 15.24 -3.87
CA PHE A 63 -6.81 16.44 -3.51
C PHE A 63 -5.62 16.73 -4.45
N VAL A 64 -5.31 15.86 -5.42
CA VAL A 64 -4.17 16.05 -6.33
C VAL A 64 -4.40 17.24 -7.24
N LEU A 65 -5.51 17.28 -7.99
CA LEU A 65 -5.77 18.34 -8.98
C LEU A 65 -5.83 19.74 -8.34
N PRO A 66 -6.61 19.99 -7.27
CA PRO A 66 -6.68 21.33 -6.67
C PRO A 66 -5.33 21.75 -6.08
N SER A 67 -4.58 20.80 -5.51
CA SER A 67 -3.25 21.08 -4.95
C SER A 67 -2.23 21.40 -6.03
N LEU A 68 -2.28 20.72 -7.17
CA LEU A 68 -1.39 20.93 -8.31
C LEU A 68 -1.66 22.28 -8.98
N GLN A 69 -2.94 22.64 -9.18
CA GLN A 69 -3.34 23.94 -9.72
C GLN A 69 -2.90 25.10 -8.82
N ARG A 70 -3.06 24.96 -7.50
CA ARG A 70 -2.69 26.00 -6.53
C ARG A 70 -1.18 26.19 -6.39
N LYS A 71 -0.39 25.10 -6.42
CA LYS A 71 1.05 25.14 -6.12
C LYS A 71 1.94 25.14 -7.37
N GLY A 72 1.43 24.71 -8.52
CA GLY A 72 2.22 24.38 -9.69
C GLY A 72 2.97 23.05 -9.56
N THR A 73 3.33 22.45 -10.68
CA THR A 73 3.91 21.09 -10.76
C THR A 73 5.18 20.94 -9.93
N TYR A 74 6.13 21.86 -10.05
CA TYR A 74 7.44 21.74 -9.39
C TYR A 74 7.32 21.76 -7.86
N ARG A 75 6.59 22.75 -7.31
CA ARG A 75 6.42 22.88 -5.86
C ARG A 75 5.56 21.76 -5.29
N TYR A 76 4.55 21.29 -6.02
CA TYR A 76 3.75 20.13 -5.64
C TYR A 76 4.62 18.86 -5.48
N VAL A 77 5.41 18.53 -6.49
CA VAL A 77 6.27 17.34 -6.49
C VAL A 77 7.31 17.42 -5.37
N LYS A 78 7.99 18.57 -5.22
CA LYS A 78 8.95 18.79 -4.14
C LYS A 78 8.31 18.57 -2.76
N ASP A 79 7.15 19.17 -2.52
CA ASP A 79 6.42 19.00 -1.26
C ASP A 79 6.06 17.54 -1.00
N ARG A 80 5.65 16.78 -2.03
CA ARG A 80 5.31 15.36 -1.91
C ARG A 80 6.52 14.48 -1.61
N ILE A 81 7.66 14.71 -2.28
CA ILE A 81 8.90 13.97 -2.01
C ILE A 81 9.33 14.15 -0.55
N TRP A 82 9.30 15.37 -0.02
CA TRP A 82 9.67 15.61 1.38
C TRP A 82 8.65 15.05 2.38
N ARG A 83 7.36 15.09 2.07
CA ARG A 83 6.30 14.62 2.97
C ARG A 83 6.03 13.13 2.92
N LEU A 84 6.36 12.46 1.82
CA LEU A 84 6.11 11.03 1.63
C LEU A 84 7.41 10.24 1.48
N GLY A 85 8.34 10.72 0.64
CA GLY A 85 9.61 10.05 0.39
C GLY A 85 10.52 9.99 1.61
N LEU A 86 10.69 11.09 2.34
CA LEU A 86 11.52 11.08 3.56
C LEU A 86 10.92 10.14 4.64
N PRO A 87 9.63 10.23 5.01
CA PRO A 87 9.03 9.25 5.92
C PRO A 87 9.12 7.82 5.43
N PHE A 88 8.95 7.57 4.13
CA PHE A 88 9.12 6.23 3.55
C PHE A 88 10.53 5.69 3.79
N VAL A 89 11.57 6.46 3.46
CA VAL A 89 12.97 6.05 3.66
C VAL A 89 13.25 5.79 5.13
N VAL A 90 12.81 6.67 6.03
CA VAL A 90 12.96 6.49 7.48
C VAL A 90 12.25 5.22 7.96
N CYS A 91 11.00 4.99 7.53
CA CYS A 91 10.26 3.79 7.88
C CYS A 91 10.99 2.52 7.42
N VAL A 92 11.40 2.46 6.15
CA VAL A 92 11.94 1.26 5.53
C VAL A 92 13.39 0.97 5.93
N THR A 93 14.16 1.99 6.32
CA THR A 93 15.56 1.83 6.77
C THR A 93 15.72 1.71 8.27
N LEU A 94 14.81 2.26 9.08
CA LEU A 94 14.92 2.24 10.55
C LEU A 94 13.80 1.44 11.21
N ILE A 95 12.54 1.76 10.92
CA ILE A 95 11.39 1.20 11.63
C ILE A 95 11.17 -0.28 11.25
N MET A 96 11.26 -0.60 9.96
CA MET A 96 11.06 -1.96 9.47
C MET A 96 12.10 -2.95 10.01
N PRO A 97 13.42 -2.71 9.95
CA PRO A 97 14.37 -3.66 10.53
C PRO A 97 14.14 -3.86 12.03
N LEU A 98 13.82 -2.81 12.79
CA LEU A 98 13.45 -2.93 14.20
C LEU A 98 12.21 -3.82 14.41
N ALA A 99 11.17 -3.63 13.59
CA ALA A 99 9.92 -4.41 13.68
C ALA A 99 10.10 -5.89 13.29
N TYR A 100 10.98 -6.18 12.32
CA TYR A 100 11.22 -7.54 11.82
C TYR A 100 12.32 -8.31 12.56
N TYR A 101 13.13 -7.65 13.40
CA TYR A 101 14.18 -8.33 14.16
C TYR A 101 13.65 -9.47 15.07
N PRO A 102 12.54 -9.30 15.83
CA PRO A 102 11.95 -10.41 16.59
C PRO A 102 11.51 -11.58 15.70
N SER A 103 11.04 -11.28 14.49
CA SER A 103 10.63 -12.26 13.48
C SER A 103 11.81 -13.16 13.07
N ILE A 104 12.97 -12.57 12.78
CA ILE A 104 14.21 -13.32 12.51
C ILE A 104 14.65 -14.16 13.72
N ARG A 105 14.54 -13.64 14.93
CA ARG A 105 14.89 -14.42 16.13
C ARG A 105 13.97 -15.62 16.31
N GLN A 106 12.70 -15.51 15.93
CA GLN A 106 11.72 -16.60 15.96
C GLN A 106 12.01 -17.72 14.94
N THR A 107 12.83 -17.49 13.92
CA THR A 107 13.29 -18.56 13.02
C THR A 107 14.33 -19.48 13.67
N GLY A 108 14.89 -19.09 14.82
CA GLY A 108 15.99 -19.79 15.49
C GLY A 108 17.37 -19.30 15.06
N ALA A 109 17.46 -18.21 14.29
CA ALA A 109 18.74 -17.61 13.91
C ALA A 109 19.41 -16.93 15.10
N ASP A 110 20.62 -17.36 15.44
CA ASP A 110 21.47 -16.73 16.46
C ASP A 110 22.27 -15.56 15.85
N LEU A 111 21.55 -14.51 15.47
CA LEU A 111 22.12 -13.29 14.89
C LEU A 111 22.07 -12.17 15.93
N SER A 112 23.19 -11.47 16.08
CA SER A 112 23.19 -10.20 16.79
C SER A 112 22.45 -9.14 15.97
N PHE A 113 21.89 -8.14 16.63
CA PHE A 113 21.15 -7.07 15.95
C PHE A 113 21.98 -6.37 14.86
N GLY A 114 23.27 -6.13 15.10
CA GLY A 114 24.16 -5.51 14.12
C GLY A 114 24.39 -6.39 12.87
N GLN A 115 24.54 -7.70 13.05
CA GLN A 115 24.67 -8.64 11.94
C GLN A 115 23.39 -8.73 11.11
N TYR A 116 22.23 -8.76 11.78
CA TYR A 116 20.94 -8.70 11.11
C TYR A 116 20.76 -7.39 10.34
N TRP A 117 21.06 -6.24 10.94
CA TRP A 117 20.90 -4.94 10.31
C TRP A 117 21.75 -4.78 9.05
N LEU A 118 23.01 -5.24 9.08
CA LEU A 118 23.88 -5.21 7.92
C LEU A 118 23.39 -6.16 6.81
N GLY A 119 22.87 -7.33 7.21
CA GLY A 119 22.28 -8.30 6.29
C GLY A 119 20.89 -7.91 5.79
N TYR A 120 20.18 -6.97 6.44
CA TYR A 120 18.79 -6.65 6.16
C TYR A 120 18.58 -6.14 4.72
N PHE A 121 19.49 -5.28 4.27
CA PHE A 121 19.44 -4.67 2.94
C PHE A 121 19.94 -5.58 1.82
N THR A 122 20.55 -6.73 2.14
CA THR A 122 21.23 -7.59 1.15
C THR A 122 20.73 -9.03 1.19
N ARG A 123 20.76 -9.67 2.36
CA ARG A 123 20.49 -11.09 2.56
C ARG A 123 19.05 -11.39 3.00
N PHE A 124 18.38 -10.43 3.66
CA PHE A 124 17.06 -10.65 4.26
C PHE A 124 15.92 -9.90 3.56
N GLY A 125 16.12 -9.52 2.29
CA GLY A 125 15.03 -9.19 1.36
C GLY A 125 14.38 -7.80 1.49
N TRP A 126 14.95 -6.89 2.29
CA TRP A 126 14.53 -5.48 2.43
C TRP A 126 13.01 -5.21 2.26
N PRO A 127 12.15 -5.74 3.15
CA PRO A 127 10.72 -5.58 3.00
C PRO A 127 10.29 -4.12 3.18
N GLY A 128 9.46 -3.63 2.26
CA GLY A 128 8.83 -2.31 2.38
C GLY A 128 7.80 -2.23 3.53
N GLY A 129 7.26 -3.38 3.96
CA GLY A 129 6.24 -3.47 5.00
C GLY A 129 5.00 -2.59 4.70
N PRO A 130 4.31 -2.07 5.73
CA PRO A 130 3.16 -1.17 5.55
C PRO A 130 3.45 0.11 4.76
N ALA A 131 4.73 0.49 4.64
CA ALA A 131 5.13 1.72 3.96
C ALA A 131 5.01 1.63 2.42
N TRP A 132 4.75 0.44 1.85
CA TRP A 132 4.54 0.24 0.40
C TRP A 132 3.52 1.23 -0.18
N PHE A 133 2.45 1.50 0.57
CA PHE A 133 1.40 2.42 0.21
C PHE A 133 1.91 3.85 -0.03
N ILE A 134 2.85 4.31 0.79
CA ILE A 134 3.43 5.66 0.71
C ILE A 134 4.24 5.81 -0.58
N TRP A 135 5.05 4.80 -0.90
CA TRP A 135 5.80 4.75 -2.16
C TRP A 135 4.84 4.75 -3.36
N PHE A 136 3.82 3.90 -3.36
CA PHE A 136 2.87 3.82 -4.46
C PHE A 136 2.08 5.13 -4.65
N LEU A 137 1.67 5.77 -3.56
CA LEU A 137 1.08 7.12 -3.61
C LEU A 137 2.01 8.14 -4.24
N LEU A 138 3.29 8.13 -3.87
CA LEU A 138 4.28 9.03 -4.45
C LEU A 138 4.42 8.79 -5.95
N THR A 139 4.48 7.53 -6.39
CA THR A 139 4.51 7.16 -7.81
C THR A 139 3.27 7.69 -8.55
N LEU A 140 2.07 7.48 -8.01
CA LEU A 140 0.82 7.98 -8.61
C LEU A 140 0.80 9.51 -8.69
N ASP A 141 1.27 10.20 -7.65
CA ASP A 141 1.38 11.67 -7.61
C ASP A 141 2.33 12.19 -8.69
N LEU A 142 3.47 11.52 -8.88
CA LEU A 142 4.45 11.85 -9.92
C LEU A 142 3.90 11.59 -11.32
N MET A 143 3.25 10.44 -11.53
CA MET A 143 2.59 10.09 -12.79
C MET A 143 1.50 11.10 -13.14
N CYS A 144 0.63 11.44 -12.20
CA CYS A 144 -0.43 12.44 -12.41
C CYS A 144 0.16 13.83 -12.73
N SER A 145 1.21 14.23 -12.01
CA SER A 145 1.92 15.49 -12.26
C SER A 145 2.57 15.53 -13.65
N ALA A 146 3.15 14.42 -14.10
CA ALA A 146 3.71 14.27 -15.44
C ALA A 146 2.63 14.31 -16.52
N LEU A 147 1.52 13.58 -16.34
CA LEU A 147 0.39 13.56 -17.27
C LEU A 147 -0.22 14.94 -17.46
N ILE A 148 -0.39 15.71 -16.39
CA ILE A 148 -0.95 17.08 -16.48
C ILE A 148 0.05 18.04 -17.14
N ARG A 149 1.36 17.83 -16.96
CA ARG A 149 2.39 18.59 -17.68
C ARG A 149 2.38 18.29 -19.18
N LEU A 150 2.11 17.04 -19.58
CA LEU A 150 2.02 16.62 -20.98
C LEU A 150 0.69 17.02 -21.63
N TRP A 151 -0.41 16.99 -20.87
CA TRP A 151 -1.75 17.37 -21.33
C TRP A 151 -2.37 18.42 -20.41
N PRO A 152 -2.05 19.71 -20.60
CA PRO A 152 -2.52 20.79 -19.74
C PRO A 152 -4.04 21.02 -19.81
N MET A 153 -4.73 20.47 -20.82
CA MET A 153 -6.20 20.51 -20.93
C MET A 153 -6.90 19.47 -20.05
N LEU A 154 -6.17 18.50 -19.49
CA LEU A 154 -6.74 17.40 -18.70
C LEU A 154 -7.54 17.91 -17.48
N PRO A 155 -7.07 18.90 -16.69
CA PRO A 155 -7.84 19.40 -15.55
C PRO A 155 -9.18 20.02 -15.96
N GLN A 156 -9.26 20.69 -17.12
CA GLN A 156 -10.50 21.28 -17.63
C GLN A 156 -11.52 20.20 -18.04
N LYS A 157 -11.05 19.10 -18.61
CA LYS A 157 -11.89 17.94 -18.92
C LYS A 157 -12.35 17.22 -17.65
N LEU A 158 -11.46 17.06 -16.67
CA LEU A 158 -11.76 16.43 -15.40
C LEU A 158 -12.74 17.25 -14.54
N ALA A 159 -12.78 18.57 -14.70
CA ALA A 159 -13.76 19.43 -14.02
C ALA A 159 -15.22 19.08 -14.35
N ARG A 160 -15.50 18.41 -15.47
CA ARG A 160 -16.85 17.96 -15.88
C ARG A 160 -17.25 16.59 -15.32
N VAL A 161 -16.30 15.87 -14.72
CA VAL A 161 -16.52 14.51 -14.20
C VAL A 161 -17.46 14.50 -12.98
N PRO A 162 -17.37 15.44 -12.01
CA PRO A 162 -18.30 15.47 -10.88
C PRO A 162 -19.76 15.60 -11.33
N ASP A 163 -20.04 16.49 -12.29
CA ASP A 163 -21.39 16.67 -12.83
C ASP A 163 -21.91 15.39 -13.52
N LEU A 164 -21.04 14.68 -14.24
CA LEU A 164 -21.39 13.40 -14.87
C LEU A 164 -21.72 12.32 -13.83
N ILE A 165 -20.94 12.24 -12.75
CA ILE A 165 -21.16 11.28 -11.65
C ILE A 165 -22.48 11.56 -10.93
N VAL A 166 -22.77 12.84 -10.65
CA VAL A 166 -24.01 13.25 -9.97
C VAL A 166 -25.24 13.00 -10.85
N ASN A 167 -25.15 13.31 -12.14
CA ASN A 167 -26.28 13.15 -13.06
C ASN A 167 -26.52 11.69 -13.47
N HIS A 168 -25.49 10.84 -13.47
CA HIS A 168 -25.59 9.43 -13.91
C HIS A 168 -24.82 8.45 -13.02
N PRO A 169 -25.14 8.37 -11.71
CA PRO A 169 -24.35 7.60 -10.74
C PRO A 169 -24.29 6.10 -11.07
N VAL A 170 -25.41 5.51 -11.50
CA VAL A 170 -25.49 4.08 -11.85
C VAL A 170 -24.67 3.78 -13.12
N ARG A 171 -24.67 4.66 -14.13
CA ARG A 171 -23.89 4.46 -15.34
C ARG A 171 -22.39 4.62 -15.08
N CYS A 172 -22.01 5.60 -14.26
CA CYS A 172 -20.61 5.76 -13.84
C CYS A 172 -20.12 4.57 -13.01
N LEU A 173 -20.96 4.06 -12.09
CA LEU A 173 -20.63 2.86 -11.33
C LEU A 173 -20.51 1.63 -12.25
N ALA A 174 -21.45 1.42 -13.16
CA ALA A 174 -21.40 0.32 -14.11
C ALA A 174 -20.15 0.41 -15.01
N ALA A 175 -19.83 1.60 -15.53
CA ALA A 175 -18.63 1.81 -16.33
C ALA A 175 -17.34 1.54 -15.52
N LEU A 176 -17.30 1.97 -14.26
CA LEU A 176 -16.17 1.71 -13.37
C LEU A 176 -16.02 0.20 -13.09
N LEU A 177 -17.11 -0.49 -12.81
CA LEU A 177 -17.11 -1.95 -12.58
C LEU A 177 -16.67 -2.70 -13.84
N VAL A 178 -17.18 -2.32 -15.01
CA VAL A 178 -16.77 -2.93 -16.29
C VAL A 178 -15.29 -2.68 -16.55
N ALA A 179 -14.79 -1.47 -16.36
CA ALA A 179 -13.37 -1.15 -16.51
C ALA A 179 -12.51 -1.94 -15.51
N ALA A 180 -12.93 -2.02 -14.24
CA ALA A 180 -12.26 -2.79 -13.22
C ALA A 180 -12.19 -4.27 -13.58
N CYS A 181 -13.31 -4.89 -13.99
CA CYS A 181 -13.35 -6.26 -14.46
C CYS A 181 -12.48 -6.47 -15.70
N ALA A 182 -12.54 -5.56 -16.68
CA ALA A 182 -11.77 -5.66 -17.92
C ALA A 182 -10.26 -5.54 -17.71
N ILE A 183 -9.81 -4.82 -16.67
CA ILE A 183 -8.39 -4.71 -16.32
C ILE A 183 -7.97 -5.87 -15.41
N TYR A 184 -8.79 -6.18 -14.39
CA TYR A 184 -8.44 -7.14 -13.36
C TYR A 184 -8.54 -8.60 -13.83
N LEU A 185 -9.61 -8.96 -14.54
CA LEU A 185 -9.84 -10.36 -14.94
C LEU A 185 -8.76 -10.90 -15.88
N PRO A 186 -8.28 -10.17 -16.91
CA PRO A 186 -7.20 -10.67 -17.75
C PRO A 186 -5.90 -10.85 -16.96
N VAL A 187 -5.56 -9.93 -16.07
CA VAL A 187 -4.35 -10.03 -15.25
C VAL A 187 -4.47 -11.21 -14.28
N LEU A 188 -5.63 -11.41 -13.67
CA LEU A 188 -5.91 -12.55 -12.80
C LEU A 188 -5.79 -13.89 -13.56
N VAL A 189 -6.27 -13.96 -14.79
CA VAL A 189 -6.21 -15.20 -15.61
C VAL A 189 -4.79 -15.49 -16.08
N VAL A 190 -4.01 -14.46 -16.44
CA VAL A 190 -2.64 -14.63 -16.96
C VAL A 190 -1.63 -14.89 -15.84
N VAL A 191 -1.77 -14.23 -14.69
CA VAL A 191 -0.80 -14.29 -13.58
C VAL A 191 -1.26 -15.24 -12.46
N GLY A 192 -2.57 -15.48 -12.31
CA GLY A 192 -3.13 -16.20 -11.16
C GLY A 192 -3.18 -15.34 -9.90
N SER A 193 -4.05 -15.67 -8.93
CA SER A 193 -4.21 -14.88 -7.68
C SER A 193 -2.96 -14.89 -6.80
N GLU A 194 -2.12 -15.91 -6.90
CA GLU A 194 -1.03 -16.20 -5.96
C GLU A 194 0.39 -15.88 -6.47
N GLN A 195 0.57 -15.50 -7.75
CA GLN A 195 1.92 -15.36 -8.34
C GLN A 195 2.38 -13.91 -8.52
N TRP A 196 1.58 -12.91 -8.13
CA TRP A 196 1.87 -11.49 -8.32
C TRP A 196 3.24 -11.04 -7.77
N PHE A 197 3.77 -11.74 -6.75
CA PHE A 197 5.05 -11.42 -6.11
C PHE A 197 6.06 -12.59 -6.08
N ARG A 198 5.85 -13.68 -6.83
CA ARG A 198 6.88 -14.72 -6.99
C ARG A 198 7.97 -14.22 -7.95
N VAL A 199 8.84 -13.35 -7.46
CA VAL A 199 10.14 -13.12 -8.10
C VAL A 199 10.97 -14.37 -7.81
N CYS A 200 11.28 -15.14 -8.86
CA CYS A 200 12.15 -16.31 -8.81
C CYS A 200 13.56 -15.94 -8.34
#